data_AF-D3Q0V8-F1
#
_entry.id   AF-D3Q0V8-F1
#
_cell.length_a   1.000
_cell.length_b   1.000
_cell.length_c   1.000
_cell.angle_alpha   90.00
_cell.angle_beta   90.00
_cell.angle_gamma   90.00
#
_symmetry.space_group_name_H-M   'P 1'
#
loop_
_entity.id
_entity.type
_entity.pdbx_description
1 polymer ?
#
loop_
_entity_poly.entity_id
_entity_poly.type
_entity_poly.pdbx_seq_one_letter_code
_entity_poly.pdbx_strand_id
1 'polypeptide(L)' 'MFEDNDGREYVVVRNDVNQYSIWPSDRQPPTGWAPAGRTGSKADCLAEIAEVWTDMRPAPRTGTDAHV' A
#
# COMPACT_ATOMS: atom_id res chain seq x y z
N MET A 1 -5.84 -17.22 -13.20
CA MET A 1 -6.42 -17.10 -11.85
C MET A 1 -5.23 -16.89 -10.92
N PHE A 2 -4.87 -15.63 -10.62
CA PHE A 2 -3.82 -15.36 -9.64
C PHE A 2 -4.53 -15.09 -8.33
N GLU A 3 -4.61 -16.13 -7.51
CA GLU A 3 -5.10 -15.99 -6.14
C GLU A 3 -3.98 -15.34 -5.33
N ASP A 4 -3.79 -14.04 -5.50
CA ASP A 4 -3.04 -13.17 -4.58
C ASP A 4 -3.82 -13.01 -3.25
N ASN A 5 -4.47 -14.07 -2.79
CA ASN A 5 -5.04 -14.18 -1.46
C ASN A 5 -4.18 -15.17 -0.69
N ASP A 6 -3.02 -14.70 -0.24
CA ASP A 6 -2.16 -15.43 0.69
C ASP A 6 -2.83 -15.59 2.09
N GLY A 7 -4.14 -15.32 2.21
CA GLY A 7 -4.95 -15.39 3.42
C GLY A 7 -4.51 -14.44 4.55
N ARG A 8 -3.36 -13.78 4.38
CA ARG A 8 -2.74 -12.94 5.39
C ARG A 8 -3.32 -11.54 5.33
N GLU A 9 -3.74 -11.09 6.51
CA GLU A 9 -4.18 -9.73 6.73
C GLU A 9 -2.97 -8.81 6.84
N TYR A 10 -3.04 -7.68 6.15
CA TYR A 10 -2.09 -6.60 6.19
C TYR A 10 -2.77 -5.36 6.77
N VAL A 11 -1.98 -4.49 7.38
CA VAL A 11 -2.38 -3.20 7.91
C VAL A 11 -1.59 -2.11 7.21
N VAL A 12 -2.25 -1.03 6.83
CA VAL A 12 -1.58 0.17 6.35
C VAL A 12 -0.95 0.89 7.55
N VAL A 13 0.36 1.02 7.52
CA VAL A 13 1.15 1.76 8.52
C VAL A 13 1.69 3.04 7.91
N ARG A 14 1.73 4.11 8.71
CA ARG A 14 2.42 5.36 8.39
C ARG A 14 3.52 5.61 9.40
N ASN A 15 4.55 6.32 8.96
CA ASN A 15 5.56 6.87 9.86
C ASN A 15 5.42 8.40 10.02
N ASP A 16 6.30 8.97 10.84
CA ASP A 16 6.32 10.41 11.15
C ASP A 16 6.62 11.30 9.93
N VAL A 17 7.23 10.74 8.87
CA VAL A 17 7.53 11.44 7.62
C VAL A 17 6.48 11.21 6.52
N ASN A 18 5.25 10.83 6.88
CA ASN A 18 4.13 10.57 5.95
C ASN A 18 4.41 9.52 4.87
N GLN A 19 5.33 8.59 5.15
CA GLN A 19 5.53 7.41 4.30
C GLN A 19 4.53 6.33 4.69
N TYR A 20 3.85 5.78 3.70
CA TYR A 20 2.90 4.68 3.87
C TYR A 20 3.56 3.37 3.44
N SER A 21 3.29 2.32 4.21
CA SER A 21 3.72 0.96 3.89
C SER A 21 2.66 -0.03 4.34
N ILE A 22 2.71 -1.24 3.81
CA ILE A 22 1.88 -2.35 4.29
C ILE A 22 2.69 -3.20 5.25
N TRP A 23 2.10 -3.56 6.38
CA TRP A 23 2.71 -4.43 7.38
C TRP A 23 1.79 -5.62 7.66
N PRO A 24 2.28 -6.85 7.84
CA PRO A 24 1.42 -7.97 8.20
C PRO A 24 0.77 -7.73 9.58
N SER A 25 -0.55 -7.87 9.66
CA SER A 25 -1.34 -7.66 10.89
C SER A 25 -0.97 -8.64 12.01
N ASP A 26 -0.45 -9.81 11.63
CA ASP A 26 0.07 -10.84 12.53
C ASP A 26 1.35 -10.42 13.28
N ARG A 27 1.97 -9.30 12.90
CA ARG A 27 3.20 -8.79 13.53
C ARG A 27 3.02 -7.38 14.05
N GLN A 28 3.62 -7.12 15.21
CA GLN A 28 3.70 -5.77 15.74
C GLN A 28 4.60 -4.90 14.85
N PRO A 29 4.18 -3.68 14.49
CA PRO A 29 5.00 -2.79 13.69
C PRO A 29 6.23 -2.28 14.49
N PRO A 30 7.34 -1.98 13.81
CA PRO A 30 8.51 -1.40 14.45
C PRO A 30 8.24 0.00 15.03
N THR A 31 9.01 0.37 16.05
CA THR A 31 8.90 1.69 16.70
C THR A 31 9.03 2.82 15.66
N GLY A 32 8.08 3.76 15.69
CA GLY A 32 7.99 4.85 14.72
C GLY A 32 7.03 4.60 13.55
N TRP A 33 6.45 3.39 13.45
CA TRP A 33 5.37 3.07 12.53
C TRP A 33 4.06 2.90 13.30
N ALA A 34 3.04 3.62 12.87
CA ALA A 34 1.71 3.58 13.46
C ALA A 34 0.68 3.10 12.42
N PRO A 35 -0.28 2.24 12.80
CA PRO A 35 -1.39 1.90 11.92
C PRO A 35 -2.20 3.16 11.59
N ALA A 36 -2.44 3.40 10.31
CA ALA A 36 -3.00 4.65 9.80
C ALA A 36 -4.21 4.47 8.88
N GLY A 37 -4.48 3.24 8.48
CA GLY A 37 -5.52 2.92 7.51
C GLY A 37 -6.23 1.62 7.86
N ARG A 38 -6.81 0.99 6.84
CA ARG A 38 -7.59 -0.25 7.03
C ARG A 38 -6.73 -1.51 7.02
N THR A 39 -7.19 -2.50 7.79
CA THR A 39 -6.64 -3.86 7.79
C THR A 39 -7.40 -4.71 6.80
N GLY A 40 -6.70 -5.44 5.94
CA GLY A 40 -7.34 -6.28 4.95
C GLY A 40 -6.37 -7.06 4.09
N SER A 41 -6.82 -7.47 2.92
CA SER A 41 -5.95 -8.14 1.95
C SER A 41 -4.88 -7.17 1.43
N LYS A 42 -3.72 -7.70 1.04
CA LYS A 42 -2.63 -6.92 0.42
C LYS A 42 -3.12 -5.98 -0.68
N ALA A 43 -4.00 -6.46 -1.56
CA ALA A 43 -4.56 -5.68 -2.66
C ALA A 43 -5.44 -4.51 -2.17
N ASP A 44 -6.24 -4.71 -1.12
CA ASP A 44 -7.10 -3.66 -0.56
C ASP A 44 -6.28 -2.57 0.14
N CYS A 45 -5.28 -2.96 0.94
CA CYS A 45 -4.35 -2.02 1.56
C CYS A 45 -3.53 -1.25 0.52
N LEU A 46 -3.07 -1.91 -0.54
CA LEU A 46 -2.35 -1.24 -1.63
C LEU A 46 -3.26 -0.30 -2.42
N ALA A 47 -4.53 -0.64 -2.63
CA ALA A 47 -5.50 0.23 -3.28
C ALA A 47 -5.80 1.47 -2.42
N GLU A 48 -5.89 1.32 -1.09
CA GLU A 48 -6.02 2.45 -0.16
C GLU A 48 -4.80 3.37 -0.24
N ILE A 49 -3.58 2.81 -0.12
CA ILE A 49 -2.35 3.59 -0.22
C ILE A 49 -2.28 4.26 -1.59
N ALA A 50 -2.63 3.57 -2.67
CA ALA A 50 -2.71 4.17 -3.99
C ALA A 50 -3.68 5.35 -3.98
N GLU A 51 -4.90 5.23 -3.46
CA GLU A 51 -5.87 6.33 -3.43
C GLU A 51 -5.38 7.53 -2.59
N VAL A 52 -4.90 7.27 -1.37
CA VAL A 52 -4.43 8.30 -0.41
C VAL A 52 -3.13 8.96 -0.87
N TRP A 53 -2.18 8.21 -1.42
CA TRP A 53 -0.87 8.70 -1.87
C TRP A 53 -0.90 9.21 -3.32
N THR A 54 -1.92 8.87 -4.12
CA THR A 54 -2.12 9.41 -5.49
C THR A 54 -2.48 10.90 -5.49
N ASP A 55 -2.90 11.45 -4.35
CA ASP A 55 -3.09 12.89 -4.18
C ASP A 55 -1.75 13.67 -4.11
N MET A 56 -0.60 12.97 -4.03
CA MET A 56 0.74 13.55 -4.16
C MET A 56 1.33 13.44 -5.58
N ARG A 57 0.50 13.52 -6.63
CA ARG A 57 0.99 13.53 -8.02
C ARG A 57 1.89 14.74 -8.29
N PRO A 58 3.01 14.53 -9.00
CA PRO A 58 3.05 14.97 -10.39
C PRO A 58 2.73 13.82 -11.34
N ALA A 59 2.06 14.18 -12.44
CA ALA A 59 1.36 13.35 -13.42
C ALA A 59 2.02 12.00 -13.81
N PRO A 60 1.20 11.00 -14.22
CA PRO A 60 1.71 9.73 -14.74
C PRO A 60 2.65 9.98 -15.91
N ARG A 61 3.89 9.48 -15.82
CA ARG A 61 4.65 9.17 -17.02
C ARG A 61 4.04 7.92 -17.62
N THR A 62 3.01 8.11 -18.43
CA THR A 62 2.64 7.15 -19.46
C THR A 62 3.84 7.07 -20.40
N GLY A 63 4.80 6.19 -20.08
CA GLY A 63 5.76 5.70 -21.04
C GLY A 63 4.97 4.85 -22.02
N THR A 64 4.57 5.48 -23.12
CA THR A 64 4.17 4.83 -24.36
C THR A 64 5.05 3.60 -24.61
N ASP A 65 4.49 2.41 -24.41
CA ASP A 65 4.95 1.21 -25.09
C ASP A 65 4.56 1.38 -26.56
N ALA A 66 5.49 1.95 -27.33
CA ALA A 66 5.49 1.78 -28.77
C ALA A 66 6.02 0.38 -29.04
N HIS A 67 5.12 -0.61 -29.07
CA HIS A 67 5.40 -1.89 -29.71
C HIS A 67 4.76 -1.90 -31.11
N VAL A 68 5.69 -1.97 -32.08
CA VAL A 68 5.58 -2.35 -33.52
C VAL A 68 4.99 -1.34 -34.51
#